data_AF-A0A7S0EH02-F1
#
_entry.id   AF-A0A7S0EH02-F1
#
_cell.length_a   1.000
_cell.length_b   1.000
_cell.length_c   1.000
_cell.angle_alpha   90.00
_cell.angle_beta   90.00
_cell.angle_gamma   90.00
#
_symmetry.space_group_name_H-M   'P 1'
#
loop_
_entity.id
_entity.type
_entity.pdbx_description
1 polymer ?
#
loop_
_entity_poly.entity_id
_entity_poly.type
_entity_poly.pdbx_seq_one_letter_code
_entity_poly.pdbx_strand_id
1 'polypeptide(L)'
;MATFSAYSSTSHHLTSDHHLTMFAVVNGPRMAPTVQRAAAPSMANIDHHDDIWGLPAKEEIFNKFNPAAPRDYNNFNPFERNDEGQMCDKNGCFPGQDAGYMPPNRPDVSWDIQQANNVKMELLKADPKFSMTGQTGNWKKGWKDNLGPPGLSN
;
A
#
# COMPACT_ATOMS: atom_id res chain seq x y z
N MET A 1 -7.28 6.00 81.73
CA MET A 1 -7.94 4.87 82.42
C MET A 1 -9.23 4.57 81.68
N ALA A 2 -9.34 3.33 81.17
CA ALA A 2 -10.56 2.52 80.90
C ALA A 2 -11.65 3.12 79.96
N THR A 3 -12.26 2.44 78.98
CA THR A 3 -12.49 1.01 78.72
C THR A 3 -12.92 0.79 77.25
N PHE A 4 -12.57 -0.39 76.73
CA PHE A 4 -13.10 -1.09 75.55
C PHE A 4 -14.55 -1.56 75.75
N SER A 5 -15.38 -1.61 74.68
CA SER A 5 -16.50 -2.57 74.43
C SER A 5 -17.36 -2.05 73.27
N ALA A 6 -18.01 -2.80 72.38
CA ALA A 6 -17.96 -4.15 71.82
C ALA A 6 -18.99 -4.16 70.66
N TYR A 7 -18.89 -5.15 69.77
CA TYR A 7 -19.71 -5.43 68.58
C TYR A 7 -21.24 -5.64 68.80
N SER A 8 -22.00 -5.53 67.68
CA SER A 8 -23.20 -6.29 67.26
C SER A 8 -24.43 -5.40 66.96
N SER A 9 -24.82 -5.14 65.70
CA SER A 9 -25.53 -5.97 64.70
C SER A 9 -27.07 -5.78 64.69
N THR A 10 -27.57 -5.44 63.49
CA THR A 10 -28.89 -5.78 62.88
C THR A 10 -30.09 -4.81 62.99
N SER A 11 -30.25 -4.03 61.91
CA SER A 11 -31.43 -3.78 61.03
C SER A 11 -32.85 -3.40 61.50
N HIS A 12 -33.50 -2.73 60.54
CA HIS A 12 -34.93 -2.44 60.28
C HIS A 12 -35.38 -1.05 60.79
N HIS A 13 -36.01 -0.16 60.02
CA HIS A 13 -36.79 -0.28 58.77
C HIS A 13 -36.90 1.10 58.09
N LEU A 14 -37.20 1.12 56.80
CA LEU A 14 -37.13 2.23 55.85
C LEU A 14 -38.17 3.35 56.08
N THR A 15 -37.80 4.58 55.65
CA THR A 15 -38.48 5.44 54.64
C THR A 15 -37.53 6.61 54.32
N SER A 16 -36.58 6.50 53.38
CA SER A 16 -36.68 6.79 51.95
C SER A 16 -37.26 8.17 51.59
N ASP A 17 -36.43 9.21 51.72
CA ASP A 17 -36.53 10.43 50.91
C ASP A 17 -35.12 10.87 50.50
N HIS A 18 -34.60 10.24 49.43
CA HIS A 18 -33.43 10.74 48.73
C HIS A 18 -33.81 10.99 47.27
N HIS A 19 -33.91 12.29 46.95
CA HIS A 19 -33.63 12.82 45.62
C HIS A 19 -32.28 12.26 45.15
N LEU A 20 -32.33 11.21 44.34
CA LEU A 20 -31.22 10.78 43.48
C LEU A 20 -31.62 11.14 42.05
N THR A 21 -31.04 12.23 41.55
CA THR A 21 -30.87 12.46 40.12
C THR A 21 -30.12 11.27 39.53
N MET A 22 -30.86 10.33 38.95
CA MET A 22 -30.28 9.29 38.11
C MET A 22 -29.73 9.96 36.85
N PHE A 23 -28.41 10.11 36.77
CA PHE A 23 -27.75 10.21 35.48
C PHE A 23 -27.94 8.87 34.77
N ALA A 24 -28.89 8.84 33.84
CA ALA A 24 -29.04 7.72 32.92
C ALA A 24 -27.74 7.57 32.12
N VAL A 25 -26.94 6.56 32.44
CA VAL A 25 -25.95 6.03 31.50
C VAL A 25 -26.76 5.40 30.38
N VAL A 26 -26.98 6.18 29.32
CA VAL A 26 -27.44 5.66 28.04
C VAL A 26 -26.28 4.82 27.49
N ASN A 27 -26.41 3.49 27.63
CA ASN A 27 -25.63 2.56 26.82
C ASN A 27 -26.20 2.61 25.40
N GLY A 28 -25.88 3.67 24.67
CA GLY A 28 -26.09 3.70 23.23
C GLY A 28 -25.19 2.66 22.56
N PRO A 29 -25.64 2.02 21.46
CA PRO A 29 -24.81 1.08 20.72
C PRO A 29 -23.52 1.80 20.31
N ARG A 30 -22.38 1.34 20.81
CA ARG A 30 -21.07 1.75 20.29
C ARG A 30 -20.99 1.23 18.86
N MET A 31 -21.27 2.08 17.89
CA MET A 31 -20.91 1.79 16.51
C MET A 31 -19.39 1.62 16.49
N ALA A 32 -18.94 0.39 16.26
CA ALA A 32 -17.55 0.13 15.93
C ALA A 32 -17.20 1.05 14.74
N PRO A 33 -16.02 1.68 14.71
CA PRO A 33 -15.62 2.45 13.55
C PRO A 33 -15.68 1.50 12.35
N THR A 34 -16.58 1.80 11.40
CA THR A 34 -16.54 1.19 10.09
C THR A 34 -15.15 1.50 9.55
N VAL A 35 -14.28 0.49 9.50
CA VAL A 35 -13.01 0.59 8.80
C VAL A 35 -13.40 0.79 7.34
N GLN A 36 -13.42 2.04 6.90
CA GLN A 36 -13.57 2.38 5.49
C GLN A 36 -12.42 1.67 4.79
N ARG A 37 -12.72 0.60 4.03
CA ARG A 37 -11.72 -0.10 3.24
C ARG A 37 -11.14 0.96 2.31
N ALA A 38 -9.84 1.23 2.43
CA ALA A 38 -9.16 2.14 1.51
C ALA A 38 -9.50 1.73 0.08
N ALA A 39 -9.81 2.71 -0.78
CA ALA A 39 -10.07 2.44 -2.18
C ALA A 39 -8.91 1.60 -2.75
N ALA A 40 -9.25 0.55 -3.51
CA ALA A 40 -8.23 -0.29 -4.10
C ALA A 40 -7.30 0.60 -4.96
N PRO A 41 -5.98 0.44 -4.83
CA PRO A 41 -5.03 1.22 -5.59
C PRO A 41 -5.26 1.03 -7.09
N SER A 42 -5.27 2.13 -7.85
CA SER A 42 -5.34 2.06 -9.31
C SER A 42 -3.99 1.61 -9.87
N MET A 43 -4.05 0.61 -10.74
CA MET A 43 -2.90 -0.01 -11.39
C MET A 43 -2.54 0.77 -12.67
N ALA A 44 -1.29 0.68 -13.12
CA ALA A 44 -0.90 1.31 -14.38
C ALA A 44 -1.66 0.66 -15.55
N ASN A 45 -2.37 1.49 -16.32
CA ASN A 45 -3.07 1.06 -17.54
C ASN A 45 -2.12 1.19 -18.75
N ILE A 46 -1.96 0.09 -19.48
CA ILE A 46 -1.15 -0.01 -20.70
C ILE A 46 -1.96 -0.59 -21.87
N ASP A 47 -3.29 -0.48 -21.83
CA ASP A 47 -4.18 -1.09 -22.82
C ASP A 47 -3.91 -0.56 -24.24
N HIS A 48 -3.45 0.69 -24.36
CA HIS A 48 -3.03 1.29 -25.63
C HIS A 48 -1.69 0.77 -26.18
N HIS A 49 -1.00 -0.10 -25.43
CA HIS A 49 0.15 -0.89 -25.88
C HIS A 49 -0.22 -2.36 -26.08
N ASP A 50 -1.49 -2.68 -26.36
CA ASP A 50 -2.02 -4.03 -26.52
C ASP A 50 -1.83 -4.92 -25.27
N ASP A 51 -1.73 -4.30 -24.09
CA ASP A 51 -1.34 -4.92 -22.82
C ASP A 51 0.06 -5.59 -22.84
N ILE A 52 0.90 -5.22 -23.81
CA ILE A 52 2.26 -5.75 -23.97
C ILE A 52 3.24 -4.92 -23.13
N TRP A 53 3.93 -5.59 -22.20
CA TRP A 53 4.99 -4.99 -21.39
C TRP A 53 6.34 -4.90 -22.14
N GLY A 54 6.29 -4.20 -23.27
CA GLY A 54 7.45 -3.91 -24.13
C GLY A 54 8.19 -2.63 -23.74
N LEU A 55 9.23 -2.30 -24.51
CA LEU A 55 10.00 -1.08 -24.28
C LEU A 55 9.15 0.21 -24.39
N PRO A 56 8.20 0.37 -25.33
CA PRO A 56 7.35 1.56 -25.40
C PRO A 56 6.51 1.80 -24.15
N ALA A 57 5.87 0.75 -23.61
CA ALA A 57 5.11 0.84 -22.36
C ALA A 57 6.02 1.21 -21.17
N LYS A 58 7.20 0.60 -21.08
CA LYS A 58 8.19 0.92 -20.04
C LYS A 58 8.72 2.35 -20.15
N GLU A 59 8.99 2.81 -21.36
CA GLU A 59 9.41 4.19 -21.63
C GLU A 59 8.38 5.20 -21.13
N GLU A 60 7.09 4.95 -21.36
CA GLU A 60 6.02 5.81 -20.87
C GLU A 60 5.95 5.89 -19.34
N ILE A 61 6.02 4.74 -18.67
CA ILE A 61 6.00 4.70 -17.19
C ILE A 61 7.26 5.37 -16.63
N PHE A 62 8.42 5.15 -17.24
CA PHE A 62 9.67 5.79 -16.85
C PHE A 62 9.65 7.32 -17.03
N ASN A 63 8.99 7.81 -18.08
CA ASN A 63 8.83 9.25 -18.30
C ASN A 63 7.97 9.89 -17.21
N LYS A 64 6.94 9.18 -16.72
CA LYS A 64 6.08 9.61 -15.60
C LYS A 64 6.73 9.43 -14.23
N PHE A 65 7.71 8.53 -14.11
CA PHE A 65 8.40 8.25 -12.85
C PHE A 65 9.06 9.49 -12.25
N ASN A 66 8.69 9.76 -11.00
CA ASN A 66 9.27 10.78 -10.14
C ASN A 66 10.00 10.10 -8.96
N PRO A 67 11.34 10.05 -8.97
CA PRO A 67 12.12 9.44 -7.90
C PRO A 67 11.87 10.05 -6.52
N ALA A 68 11.55 11.35 -6.45
CA ALA A 68 11.36 12.07 -5.18
C ALA A 68 9.98 11.84 -4.55
N ALA A 69 9.02 11.28 -5.30
CA ALA A 69 7.71 10.91 -4.79
C ALA A 69 7.72 9.45 -4.27
N PRO A 70 6.90 9.12 -3.25
CA PRO A 70 6.78 7.74 -2.78
C PRO A 70 6.46 6.77 -3.91
N ARG A 71 7.07 5.58 -3.85
CA ARG A 71 6.75 4.50 -4.79
C ARG A 71 5.31 4.07 -4.61
N ASP A 72 4.59 3.96 -5.72
CA ASP A 72 3.27 3.34 -5.77
C ASP A 72 3.10 2.57 -7.09
N TYR A 73 1.89 2.07 -7.36
CA TYR A 73 1.57 1.33 -8.59
C TYR A 73 1.64 2.16 -9.87
N ASN A 74 1.67 3.49 -9.77
CA ASN A 74 1.74 4.44 -10.88
C ASN A 74 3.05 5.25 -10.90
N ASN A 75 3.82 5.24 -9.81
CA ASN A 75 5.10 5.93 -9.66
C ASN A 75 6.21 4.94 -9.31
N PHE A 76 6.80 4.33 -10.34
CA PHE A 76 7.92 3.41 -10.19
C PHE A 76 8.86 3.46 -11.40
N ASN A 77 10.11 3.05 -11.23
CA ASN A 77 11.05 2.87 -12.34
C ASN A 77 10.90 1.45 -12.94
N PRO A 78 10.48 1.30 -14.20
CA PRO A 78 10.31 0.00 -14.84
C PRO A 78 11.62 -0.69 -15.26
N PHE A 79 12.76 0.01 -15.16
CA PHE A 79 14.09 -0.50 -15.46
C PHE A 79 14.92 -0.82 -14.22
N GLU A 80 14.42 -0.44 -13.05
CA GLU A 80 15.06 -0.74 -11.76
C GLU A 80 15.01 -2.25 -11.46
N ARG A 81 16.08 -2.77 -10.89
CA ARG A 81 16.22 -4.15 -10.45
C ARG A 81 15.95 -4.23 -8.96
N ASN A 82 15.27 -5.26 -8.49
CA ASN A 82 15.24 -5.56 -7.05
C ASN A 82 16.59 -6.15 -6.58
N ASP A 83 16.69 -6.46 -5.29
CA ASP A 83 17.84 -7.10 -4.66
C ASP A 83 18.18 -8.49 -5.24
N GLU A 84 17.22 -9.16 -5.90
CA GLU A 84 17.40 -10.43 -6.62
C GLU A 84 17.66 -10.28 -8.12
N GLY A 85 17.87 -9.05 -8.62
CA GLY A 85 18.16 -8.77 -10.03
C GLY A 85 16.96 -8.94 -10.98
N GLN A 86 15.76 -9.15 -10.45
CA GLN A 86 14.52 -9.34 -11.22
C GLN A 86 14.03 -8.03 -11.83
N MET A 87 13.12 -8.14 -12.80
CA MET A 87 12.36 -7.00 -13.34
C MET A 87 10.96 -6.96 -12.77
N CYS A 88 10.42 -5.75 -12.65
CA CYS A 88 9.03 -5.57 -12.28
C CYS A 88 8.07 -5.84 -13.45
N ASP A 89 6.83 -6.16 -13.08
CA ASP A 89 5.69 -6.16 -13.98
C ASP A 89 5.19 -4.74 -14.30
N LYS A 90 4.05 -4.66 -15.00
CA LYS A 90 3.38 -3.39 -15.36
C LYS A 90 2.92 -2.58 -14.14
N ASN A 91 2.89 -3.18 -12.95
CA ASN A 91 2.43 -2.57 -11.70
C ASN A 91 3.59 -2.26 -10.76
N GLY A 92 4.84 -2.38 -11.22
CA GLY A 92 6.02 -2.16 -10.40
C GLY A 92 6.29 -3.27 -9.39
N CYS A 93 5.64 -4.43 -9.52
CA CYS A 93 5.79 -5.57 -8.62
C CYS A 93 6.85 -6.55 -9.15
N PHE A 94 7.69 -7.08 -8.26
CA PHE A 94 8.73 -8.05 -8.60
C PHE A 94 8.29 -9.50 -8.31
N PRO A 95 8.67 -10.47 -9.17
CA PRO A 95 8.38 -11.88 -8.93
C PRO A 95 9.04 -12.36 -7.63
N GLY A 96 8.35 -13.20 -6.86
CA GLY A 96 8.88 -13.82 -5.63
C GLY A 96 8.93 -12.92 -4.38
N GLN A 97 9.04 -11.60 -4.54
CA GLN A 97 9.14 -10.64 -3.43
C GLN A 97 7.85 -9.86 -3.19
N ASP A 98 7.20 -9.36 -4.26
CA ASP A 98 6.03 -8.50 -4.12
C ASP A 98 4.74 -9.32 -4.30
N ALA A 99 3.88 -9.29 -3.28
CA ALA A 99 2.55 -9.87 -3.37
C ALA A 99 1.74 -9.18 -4.48
N GLY A 100 1.13 -9.97 -5.37
CA GLY A 100 0.35 -9.47 -6.50
C GLY A 100 1.16 -9.16 -7.77
N TYR A 101 2.39 -9.70 -7.88
CA TYR A 101 3.06 -9.82 -9.17
C TYR A 101 2.16 -10.56 -10.18
N MET A 102 1.96 -9.93 -11.34
CA MET A 102 1.25 -10.53 -12.47
C MET A 102 2.22 -10.69 -13.63
N PRO A 103 2.53 -11.92 -14.08
CA PRO A 103 3.38 -12.13 -15.25
C PRO A 103 2.87 -11.31 -16.45
N PRO A 104 3.64 -10.32 -16.95
CA PRO A 104 3.15 -9.50 -18.07
C PRO A 104 3.14 -10.22 -19.41
N ASN A 105 2.29 -9.79 -20.34
CA ASN A 105 2.45 -10.16 -21.75
C ASN A 105 3.76 -9.57 -22.28
N ARG A 106 4.58 -10.39 -22.91
CA ARG A 106 5.91 -10.01 -23.40
C ARG A 106 5.81 -9.57 -24.86
N PRO A 107 6.62 -8.59 -25.30
CA PRO A 107 6.69 -8.23 -26.71
C PRO A 107 7.32 -9.38 -27.51
N ASP A 108 7.02 -9.40 -28.81
CA ASP A 108 7.73 -10.26 -29.74
C ASP A 108 9.22 -9.86 -29.84
N VAL A 109 10.07 -10.83 -30.18
CA VAL A 109 11.52 -10.67 -30.25
C VAL A 109 11.98 -10.90 -31.69
N SER A 110 12.35 -9.82 -32.36
CA SER A 110 13.01 -9.86 -33.67
C SER A 110 14.31 -9.05 -33.66
N TRP A 111 15.19 -9.31 -34.61
CA TRP A 111 16.47 -8.59 -34.72
C TRP A 111 16.26 -7.09 -34.93
N ASP A 112 15.32 -6.72 -35.80
CA ASP A 112 14.95 -5.32 -36.04
C ASP A 112 14.41 -4.64 -34.78
N ILE A 113 13.55 -5.33 -34.03
CA ILE A 113 13.02 -4.84 -32.75
C ILE A 113 14.14 -4.65 -31.73
N GLN A 114 15.12 -5.56 -31.67
CA GLN A 114 16.24 -5.44 -30.75
C GLN A 114 17.14 -4.25 -31.08
N GLN A 115 17.43 -4.00 -32.37
CA GLN A 115 18.23 -2.86 -32.79
C GLN A 115 17.56 -1.53 -32.43
N ALA A 116 16.25 -1.41 -32.68
CA ALA A 116 15.47 -0.24 -32.29
C ALA A 116 15.43 -0.06 -30.76
N ASN A 117 15.25 -1.15 -30.02
CA ASN A 117 15.25 -1.13 -28.56
C ASN A 117 16.61 -0.72 -27.98
N ASN A 118 17.72 -1.14 -28.59
CA ASN A 118 19.06 -0.79 -28.12
C ASN A 118 19.30 0.72 -28.18
N VAL A 119 18.94 1.37 -29.29
CA VAL A 119 19.08 2.83 -29.45
C VAL A 119 18.26 3.57 -28.39
N LYS A 120 17.00 3.14 -28.18
CA LYS A 120 16.16 3.73 -27.13
C LYS A 120 16.71 3.51 -25.73
N MET A 121 17.23 2.32 -25.44
CA MET A 121 17.84 2.01 -24.14
C MET A 121 19.10 2.84 -23.87
N GLU A 122 19.88 3.19 -24.89
CA GLU A 122 21.02 4.10 -24.75
C GLU A 122 20.58 5.50 -24.34
N LEU A 123 19.50 6.01 -24.94
CA LEU A 123 18.91 7.29 -24.57
C LEU A 123 18.36 7.27 -23.14
N LEU A 124 17.64 6.21 -22.76
CA LEU A 124 17.07 6.06 -21.43
C LEU A 124 18.15 5.95 -20.35
N LYS A 125 19.24 5.24 -20.62
CA LYS A 125 20.38 5.10 -19.69
C LYS A 125 21.12 6.42 -19.45
N ALA A 126 21.04 7.37 -20.38
CA ALA A 126 21.64 8.69 -20.22
C ALA A 126 20.85 9.58 -19.25
N ASP A 127 19.56 9.28 -19.01
CA ASP A 127 18.77 10.00 -18.02
C ASP A 127 19.27 9.66 -16.60
N PRO A 128 19.66 10.66 -15.77
CA PRO A 128 20.10 10.43 -14.40
C PRO A 128 19.10 9.63 -13.55
N LYS A 129 17.79 9.74 -13.83
CA LYS A 129 16.75 9.01 -13.09
C LYS A 129 16.83 7.48 -13.30
N PHE A 130 17.51 7.02 -14.36
CA PHE A 130 17.63 5.61 -14.71
C PHE A 130 18.40 4.82 -13.65
N SER A 131 19.52 5.38 -13.19
CA SER A 131 20.42 4.75 -12.22
C SER A 131 20.31 5.34 -10.81
N MET A 132 19.38 6.27 -10.59
CA MET A 132 19.22 6.89 -9.27
C MET A 132 18.66 5.88 -8.28
N THR A 133 19.30 5.79 -7.11
CA THR A 133 18.92 4.87 -6.01
C THR A 133 18.76 5.64 -4.70
N GLY A 134 18.10 5.03 -3.72
CA GLY A 134 17.95 5.59 -2.37
C GLY A 134 16.88 6.68 -2.22
N GLN A 135 16.12 6.99 -3.27
CA GLN A 135 14.99 7.92 -3.20
C GLN A 135 13.70 7.19 -2.81
N THR A 136 12.66 7.96 -2.47
CA THR A 136 11.37 7.42 -2.01
C THR A 136 10.60 6.65 -3.09
N GLY A 137 10.84 6.95 -4.37
CA GLY A 137 10.28 6.26 -5.53
C GLY A 137 11.01 4.97 -5.92
N ASN A 138 12.22 4.76 -5.38
CA ASN A 138 12.98 3.54 -5.62
C ASN A 138 12.36 2.33 -4.91
N TRP A 139 12.59 1.16 -5.47
CA TRP A 139 12.16 -0.09 -4.87
C TRP A 139 12.87 -0.33 -3.54
N LYS A 140 12.07 -0.78 -2.57
CA LYS A 140 12.53 -1.30 -1.28
C LYS A 140 11.58 -2.40 -0.85
N LYS A 141 12.09 -3.36 -0.10
CA LYS A 141 11.25 -4.41 0.50
C LYS A 141 10.12 -3.80 1.33
N GLY A 142 8.89 -4.28 1.15
CA GLY A 142 7.70 -3.77 1.84
C GLY A 142 7.17 -2.42 1.34
N TRP A 143 7.57 -1.96 0.15
CA TRP A 143 7.05 -0.69 -0.41
C TRP A 143 5.52 -0.65 -0.54
N LYS A 144 4.88 -1.83 -0.61
CA LYS A 144 3.44 -2.01 -0.79
C LYS A 144 2.64 -2.12 0.49
N ASP A 145 3.29 -2.20 1.65
CA ASP A 145 2.63 -2.56 2.93
C ASP A 145 1.46 -1.63 3.29
N ASN A 146 1.46 -0.40 2.75
CA ASN A 146 0.42 0.61 2.97
C ASN A 146 -0.49 0.88 1.76
N LEU A 147 -0.26 0.22 0.62
CA LEU A 147 -1.00 0.49 -0.62
C LEU A 147 -2.22 -0.42 -0.82
N GLY A 148 -2.37 -1.45 0.02
CA GLY A 148 -3.39 -2.48 -0.16
C GLY A 148 -3.07 -3.43 -1.33
N PRO A 149 -3.79 -4.57 -1.43
CA PRO A 149 -3.58 -5.50 -2.53
C PRO A 149 -3.83 -4.79 -3.87
N PRO A 150 -3.05 -5.12 -4.91
CA PRO A 150 -3.32 -4.61 -6.24
C PRO A 150 -4.77 -4.95 -6.61
N GLY A 151 -5.54 -3.97 -7.07
CA GLY A 151 -6.90 -4.23 -7.53
C GLY A 151 -6.85 -5.30 -8.62
N LEU A 152 -7.45 -6.46 -8.36
CA LEU A 152 -7.73 -7.43 -9.41
C LEU A 152 -8.64 -6.70 -10.39
N SER A 153 -8.14 -6.33 -11.57
CA SER A 153 -9.02 -5.84 -12.63
C SER A 153 -10.01 -6.96 -12.93
N ASN A 154 -11.30 -6.67 -12.72
CA ASN A 154 -12.38 -7.53 -13.21
C ASN A 154 -12.31 -7.69 -14.73
#